data_AF-J6LFE1-F1
#
_entry.id   AF-J6LFE1-F1
#
_cell.length_a   1.000
_cell.length_b   1.000
_cell.length_c   1.000
_cell.angle_alpha   90.00
_cell.angle_beta   90.00
_cell.angle_gamma   90.00
#
_symmetry.space_group_name_H-M   'P 1'
#
loop_
_entity.id
_entity.type
_entity.pdbx_description
1 polymer ?
#
loop_
_entity_poly.entity_id
_entity_poly.type
_entity_poly.pdbx_seq_one_letter_code
_entity_poly.pdbx_strand_id
1 'polypeptide(L)'
;MSDHRAAVDTTPATPATEAPRASAADVRRILRTAEDVEVAAILALDPTVRDVEEAAVWAANRGDGLGRQPAGKAAAIVDILEADEEADEPPG
;
A
#
# COMPACT_ATOMS: atom_id res chain seq x y z
N MET A 1 -33.91 -50.27 6.86
CA MET A 1 -34.40 -48.89 6.78
C MET A 1 -33.27 -47.98 7.21
N SER A 2 -32.74 -47.25 6.23
CA SER A 2 -31.80 -46.16 6.44
C SER A 2 -32.44 -45.09 7.32
N ASP A 3 -31.70 -44.55 8.27
CA ASP A 3 -31.88 -43.16 8.65
C ASP A 3 -30.52 -42.47 8.72
N HIS A 4 -30.55 -41.30 8.13
CA HIS A 4 -29.49 -40.43 7.68
C HIS A 4 -29.62 -39.15 8.52
N ARG A 5 -28.54 -38.35 8.59
CA ARG A 5 -28.45 -36.96 9.11
C ARG A 5 -28.01 -36.84 10.57
N ALA A 6 -27.13 -35.89 10.93
CA ALA A 6 -26.33 -34.96 10.14
C ALA A 6 -25.13 -34.57 11.01
N ALA A 7 -23.94 -34.64 10.43
CA ALA A 7 -22.78 -33.96 10.96
C ALA A 7 -23.03 -32.45 10.87
N VAL A 8 -22.99 -31.77 12.01
CA VAL A 8 -22.82 -30.32 12.03
C VAL A 8 -21.35 -30.04 11.75
N ASP A 9 -21.02 -30.02 10.46
CA ASP A 9 -19.73 -29.50 9.98
C ASP A 9 -19.71 -28.00 10.29
N THR A 10 -19.11 -27.64 11.41
CA THR A 10 -18.76 -26.25 11.69
C THR A 10 -17.53 -25.96 10.85
N THR A 11 -17.75 -25.52 9.62
CA THR A 11 -16.68 -25.00 8.77
C THR A 11 -16.01 -23.84 9.51
N PRO A 12 -14.69 -23.89 9.79
CA PRO A 12 -14.01 -22.72 10.32
C PRO A 12 -14.08 -21.61 9.27
N ALA A 13 -14.66 -20.48 9.65
CA ALA A 13 -14.59 -19.27 8.85
C ALA A 13 -13.12 -18.93 8.63
N THR A 14 -12.65 -19.03 7.39
CA THR A 14 -11.30 -18.62 6.99
C THR A 14 -11.10 -17.16 7.41
N PRO A 15 -10.07 -16.81 8.19
CA PRO A 15 -9.78 -15.39 8.44
C PRO A 15 -9.54 -14.74 7.08
N ALA A 16 -10.22 -13.62 6.82
CA ALA A 16 -9.95 -12.81 5.64
C ALA A 16 -8.44 -12.58 5.55
N THR A 17 -7.81 -13.06 4.49
CA THR A 17 -6.39 -12.88 4.24
C THR A 17 -6.10 -11.39 4.16
N GLU A 18 -5.75 -10.75 5.28
CA GLU A 18 -5.21 -9.40 5.26
C GLU A 18 -3.95 -9.42 4.39
N ALA A 19 -3.92 -8.56 3.38
CA ALA A 19 -2.74 -8.42 2.54
C ALA A 19 -1.53 -8.07 3.42
N PRO A 20 -0.36 -8.65 3.14
CA PRO A 20 0.82 -8.48 3.99
C PRO A 20 1.18 -6.99 4.12
N ARG A 21 1.44 -6.57 5.35
CA ARG A 21 1.96 -5.22 5.64
C ARG A 21 3.34 -5.05 5.01
N ALA A 22 3.58 -3.87 4.44
CA ALA A 22 4.87 -3.56 3.84
C ALA A 22 5.91 -3.37 4.95
N SER A 23 7.08 -3.99 4.77
CA SER A 23 8.24 -3.71 5.60
C SER A 23 9.05 -2.54 5.06
N ALA A 24 9.96 -1.98 5.87
CA ALA A 24 10.91 -0.97 5.40
C ALA A 24 11.76 -1.44 4.20
N ALA A 25 12.04 -2.74 4.13
CA ALA A 25 12.77 -3.33 3.01
C ALA A 25 11.90 -3.38 1.75
N ASP A 26 10.60 -3.64 1.87
CA ASP A 26 9.66 -3.60 0.74
C ASP A 26 9.51 -2.19 0.21
N VAL A 27 9.32 -1.21 1.09
CA VAL A 27 9.22 0.20 0.73
C VAL A 27 10.47 0.63 -0.06
N ARG A 28 11.68 0.41 0.45
CA ARG A 28 12.92 0.76 -0.26
C ARG A 28 13.14 -0.02 -1.56
N ARG A 29 12.69 -1.27 -1.62
CA ARG A 29 12.80 -2.10 -2.84
C ARG A 29 11.90 -1.58 -3.95
N ILE A 30 10.70 -1.14 -3.59
CA ILE A 30 9.66 -0.70 -4.53
C ILE A 30 9.85 0.79 -4.87
N LEU A 31 9.89 1.65 -3.86
CA LEU A 31 10.13 3.08 -3.95
C LEU A 31 11.63 3.35 -3.82
N ARG A 32 12.39 3.00 -4.86
CA ARG A 32 13.86 3.02 -4.85
C ARG A 32 14.49 4.37 -4.50
N THR A 33 13.74 5.45 -4.68
CA THR A 33 14.17 6.82 -4.41
C THR A 33 13.72 7.33 -3.05
N ALA A 34 12.94 6.55 -2.29
CA ALA A 34 12.41 7.00 -1.01
C ALA A 34 13.52 7.15 0.04
N GLU A 35 13.59 8.34 0.65
CA GLU A 35 14.50 8.66 1.73
C GLU A 35 14.05 8.03 3.06
N ASP A 36 14.95 7.97 4.05
CA ASP A 36 14.64 7.34 5.34
C ASP A 36 13.48 8.03 6.08
N VAL A 37 13.33 9.34 5.91
CA VAL A 37 12.22 10.12 6.50
C VAL A 37 10.89 9.74 5.85
N GLU A 38 10.85 9.64 4.53
CA GLU A 38 9.68 9.23 3.77
C GLU A 38 9.31 7.78 4.07
N VAL A 39 10.31 6.87 4.13
CA VAL A 39 10.10 5.47 4.51
C VAL A 39 9.47 5.37 5.90
N ALA A 40 9.93 6.15 6.87
CA ALA A 40 9.34 6.18 8.20
C ALA A 40 7.89 6.69 8.19
N ALA A 41 7.61 7.76 7.44
CA ALA A 41 6.26 8.31 7.29
C ALA A 41 5.31 7.31 6.60
N ILE A 42 5.77 6.65 5.54
CA ILE A 42 5.03 5.61 4.82
C ILE A 42 4.69 4.45 5.75
N LEU A 43 5.65 3.96 6.54
CA LEU A 43 5.41 2.86 7.48
C LEU A 43 4.42 3.24 8.59
N ALA A 44 4.35 4.50 8.98
CA ALA A 44 3.36 4.98 9.96
C ALA A 44 1.91 4.88 9.46
N LEU A 45 1.70 4.81 8.14
CA LEU A 45 0.38 4.54 7.54
C LEU A 45 -0.05 3.07 7.67
N ASP A 46 0.84 2.20 8.17
CA ASP A 46 0.68 0.75 8.22
C ASP A 46 0.23 0.17 6.86
N PRO A 47 0.93 0.48 5.75
CA PRO A 47 0.48 0.12 4.41
C PRO A 47 0.67 -1.36 4.14
N THR A 48 -0.09 -1.88 3.19
CA THR A 48 0.17 -3.19 2.61
C THR A 48 1.18 -3.07 1.48
N VAL A 49 1.84 -4.18 1.11
CA VAL A 49 2.74 -4.19 -0.07
C VAL A 49 2.03 -3.69 -1.32
N ARG A 50 0.73 -4.02 -1.47
CA ARG A 50 -0.08 -3.56 -2.60
C ARG A 50 -0.28 -2.04 -2.62
N ASP A 51 -0.46 -1.41 -1.46
CA ASP A 51 -0.59 0.05 -1.39
C ASP A 51 0.69 0.74 -1.86
N VAL A 52 1.86 0.18 -1.49
CA VAL A 52 3.18 0.68 -1.91
C VAL A 52 3.41 0.47 -3.41
N GLU A 53 3.03 -0.69 -3.96
CA GLU A 53 3.11 -0.95 -5.40
C GLU A 53 2.20 -0.04 -6.21
N GLU A 54 0.97 0.20 -5.75
CA GLU A 54 0.04 1.13 -6.42
C GLU A 54 0.59 2.55 -6.45
N ALA A 55 1.12 3.03 -5.31
CA ALA A 55 1.78 4.34 -5.24
C ALA A 55 3.00 4.42 -6.19
N ALA A 56 3.82 3.37 -6.24
CA ALA A 56 5.00 3.32 -7.10
C ALA A 56 4.66 3.32 -8.60
N VAL A 57 3.62 2.56 -8.99
CA VAL A 57 3.12 2.55 -10.36
C VAL A 57 2.60 3.93 -10.73
N TRP A 58 1.87 4.60 -9.84
CA TRP A 58 1.40 5.95 -10.12
C TRP A 58 2.55 6.95 -10.23
N ALA A 59 3.49 6.94 -9.28
CA ALA A 59 4.66 7.83 -9.28
C ALA A 59 5.56 7.63 -10.51
N ALA A 60 5.69 6.41 -11.02
CA ALA A 60 6.45 6.13 -12.25
C ALA A 60 5.78 6.68 -13.52
N ASN A 61 4.45 6.89 -13.50
CA ASN A 61 3.66 7.42 -14.61
C ASN A 61 3.26 8.90 -14.40
N ARG A 62 3.86 9.58 -13.42
CA ARG A 62 3.64 11.01 -13.15
C ARG A 62 3.84 11.80 -14.45
N GLY A 63 2.78 12.43 -14.93
CA GLY A 63 2.80 13.28 -16.13
C GLY A 63 2.24 12.64 -17.40
N ASP A 64 1.93 11.34 -17.42
CA ASP A 64 1.25 10.74 -18.58
C ASP A 64 -0.28 10.95 -18.57
N GLY A 65 -0.87 11.21 -17.40
CA GLY A 65 -2.30 11.42 -17.21
C GLY A 65 -3.16 10.17 -17.49
N LEU A 66 -2.54 9.01 -17.70
CA LEU A 66 -3.20 7.75 -18.07
C LEU A 66 -3.36 6.79 -16.89
N GLY A 67 -2.67 7.06 -15.77
CA GLY A 67 -2.83 6.32 -14.52
C GLY A 67 -4.13 6.65 -13.78
N ARG A 68 -4.82 5.62 -13.26
CA ARG A 68 -5.87 5.81 -12.26
C ARG A 68 -5.25 6.48 -11.03
N GLN A 69 -5.86 7.56 -10.54
CA GLN A 69 -5.44 8.19 -9.29
C GLN A 69 -5.52 7.16 -8.15
N PRO A 70 -4.45 6.99 -7.36
CA PRO A 70 -4.45 6.08 -6.23
C PRO A 70 -5.46 6.54 -5.19
N ALA A 71 -5.93 5.61 -4.37
CA ALA A 71 -6.89 5.91 -3.31
C ALA A 71 -6.41 5.35 -1.96
N GLY A 72 -6.96 5.88 -0.87
CA GLY A 72 -6.66 5.41 0.49
C GLY A 72 -5.18 5.57 0.83
N LYS A 73 -4.54 4.49 1.29
CA LYS A 73 -3.13 4.54 1.73
C LYS A 73 -2.16 4.79 0.58
N ALA A 74 -2.45 4.27 -0.61
CA ALA A 74 -1.62 4.54 -1.79
C ALA A 74 -1.59 6.04 -2.14
N ALA A 75 -2.72 6.75 -2.00
CA ALA A 75 -2.78 8.20 -2.18
C ALA A 75 -1.94 8.93 -1.13
N ALA A 76 -2.08 8.58 0.15
CA ALA A 76 -1.30 9.19 1.21
C ALA A 76 0.21 8.93 1.09
N ILE A 77 0.61 7.77 0.53
CA ILE A 77 2.03 7.49 0.21
C ILE A 77 2.52 8.43 -0.88
N VAL A 78 1.72 8.65 -1.93
CA VAL A 78 2.06 9.62 -2.98
C VAL A 78 2.24 11.00 -2.37
N ASP A 79 1.28 11.49 -1.57
CA ASP A 79 1.36 12.81 -0.93
C ASP A 79 2.65 12.99 -0.13
N ILE A 80 3.12 11.95 0.57
CA ILE A 80 4.40 11.98 1.30
C ILE A 80 5.59 12.18 0.35
N LEU A 81 5.60 11.47 -0.78
CA LEU A 81 6.67 11.57 -1.78
C LEU A 81 6.64 12.92 -2.52
N GLU A 82 5.46 13.55 -2.67
CA GLU A 82 5.36 14.87 -3.31
C GLU A 82 5.72 16.01 -2.33
N ALA A 83 5.44 15.84 -1.04
CA ALA A 83 5.66 16.88 -0.03
C ALA A 83 7.15 17.22 0.19
N ASP A 84 8.06 16.26 -0.02
CA ASP A 84 9.50 16.50 0.09
C ASP A 84 10.04 17.31 -1.11
N GLU A 85 9.43 17.15 -2.29
CA GLU A 85 9.82 17.91 -3.50
C GLU A 85 9.44 19.39 -3.42
N GLU A 86 8.40 19.76 -2.67
CA GLU A 86 7.94 21.14 -2.50
C GLU A 86 8.75 21.95 -1.46
N ALA A 87 9.48 21.27 -0.56
CA ALA A 87 10.21 21.91 0.53
C ALA A 87 11.53 22.58 0.10
N ASP A 88 12.02 22.27 -1.11
CA ASP A 88 13.29 22.76 -1.65
C ASP A 88 13.14 23.97 -2.60
N GLU A 89 11.93 24.50 -2.81
CA GLU A 89 11.73 25.72 -3.62
C GLU A 89 11.94 27.00 -2.77
N PRO A 90 13.01 27.78 -3.00
CA PRO A 90 13.19 29.04 -2.28
C PRO A 90 12.08 30.03 -2.67
N PRO A 91 11.57 30.86 -1.75
CA PRO A 91 10.59 31.87 -2.09
C PRO A 91 11.19 32.85 -3.11
N GLY A 92 10.65 32.83 -4.33
CA GLY A 92 10.98 33.77 -5.41
C GLY A 92 10.33 35.13 -5.25
#